data_AF-A0A3E2C601-F1
#
_entry.id   AF-A0A3E2C601-F1
#
_cell.length_a   1.000
_cell.length_b   1.000
_cell.length_c   1.000
_cell.angle_alpha   90.00
_cell.angle_beta   90.00
_cell.angle_gamma   90.00
#
_symmetry.space_group_name_H-M   'P 1'
#
loop_
_entity.id
_entity.type
_entity.pdbx_description
1 polymer ?
#
loop_
_entity_poly.entity_id
_entity_poly.type
_entity_poly.pdbx_seq_one_letter_code
_entity_poly.pdbx_strand_id
1 'polypeptide(L)'
;MSENVKAVTIDNVREYSKHFNEQRANRVAANASVASGVLKAATSYQGQRALPRNFSIELKQGSITNQQHSGRCWMFASLNTLRYELMHKWNLEDFEFSESYLFFWDKIEKANAYLENVLATLDETLDSRVFENINYGPIDDGGWWQMFVNLVNKYGLVPKSAYPDSQNAIDSDAFVQYINTKLREFAAELREAHKNGTSIEELREMKIRDLETVYRMTAIALGEPPERFDFIARTKDDDDKKDEKDDKKNEAKEDDKKDDKPKTGKDDRPMIREYGITPLEFAKKYVPIDVNDFVSLCNSPMEHTPFNKLYQLKYTTNVAETKEMEFANVALEVFRKAAVDQLK
;
A
#
# COMPACT_ATOMS: atom_id res chain seq x y z
N MET A 1 -7.34 55.31 -20.11
CA MET A 1 -7.93 54.23 -19.30
C MET A 1 -6.87 53.14 -19.24
N SER A 2 -6.30 52.84 -18.07
CA SER A 2 -5.37 51.72 -17.96
C SER A 2 -6.13 50.45 -18.34
N GLU A 3 -5.70 49.73 -19.38
CA GLU A 3 -6.25 48.42 -19.71
C GLU A 3 -6.28 47.57 -18.43
N ASN A 4 -7.41 46.92 -18.15
CA ASN A 4 -7.56 46.10 -16.96
C ASN A 4 -6.74 44.82 -17.14
N VAL A 5 -5.44 44.87 -16.78
CA VAL A 5 -4.46 43.78 -16.91
C VAL A 5 -4.81 42.56 -16.04
N LYS A 6 -5.82 42.65 -15.17
CA LYS A 6 -6.27 41.51 -14.33
C LYS A 6 -7.16 40.53 -15.09
N ALA A 7 -7.90 40.99 -16.11
CA ALA A 7 -8.87 40.16 -16.82
C ALA A 7 -8.30 39.68 -18.16
N VAL A 8 -8.54 38.42 -18.49
CA VAL A 8 -8.32 37.92 -19.86
C VAL A 8 -9.46 38.46 -20.73
N THR A 9 -9.16 39.43 -21.59
CA THR A 9 -10.15 40.04 -22.48
C THR A 9 -10.31 39.24 -23.78
N ILE A 10 -11.40 39.50 -24.52
CA ILE A 10 -11.61 38.88 -25.85
C ILE A 10 -10.48 39.26 -26.81
N ASP A 11 -9.98 40.49 -26.73
CA ASP A 11 -8.88 40.93 -27.59
C ASP A 11 -7.58 40.20 -27.25
N ASN A 12 -7.32 39.94 -25.96
CA ASN A 12 -6.22 39.05 -25.57
C ASN A 12 -6.38 37.64 -26.16
N VAL A 13 -7.58 37.04 -26.08
CA VAL A 13 -7.83 35.69 -26.63
C VAL A 13 -7.66 35.65 -28.14
N ARG A 14 -8.08 36.69 -28.86
CA ARG A 14 -7.87 36.81 -30.32
C ARG A 14 -6.38 36.86 -30.65
N GLU A 15 -5.62 37.65 -29.90
CA GLU A 15 -4.18 37.75 -30.05
C GLU A 15 -3.46 36.43 -29.69
N TYR A 16 -3.84 35.76 -28.60
CA TYR A 16 -3.31 34.45 -28.21
C TYR A 16 -3.60 33.40 -29.29
N SER A 17 -4.82 33.37 -29.84
CA SER A 17 -5.20 32.47 -30.93
C SER A 17 -4.38 32.74 -32.19
N LYS A 18 -4.15 34.01 -32.53
CA LYS A 18 -3.27 34.39 -33.65
C LYS A 18 -1.85 33.85 -33.42
N HIS A 19 -1.22 34.16 -32.28
CA HIS A 19 0.13 33.69 -31.95
C HIS A 19 0.22 32.16 -31.92
N PHE A 20 -0.80 31.48 -31.40
CA PHE A 20 -0.88 30.02 -31.40
C PHE A 20 -0.87 29.47 -32.84
N ASN A 21 -1.74 30.02 -33.69
CA ASN A 21 -1.92 29.55 -35.06
C ASN A 21 -0.75 29.91 -35.98
N GLU A 22 0.04 30.94 -35.68
CA GLU A 22 1.26 31.27 -36.44
C GLU A 22 2.36 30.22 -36.29
N GLN A 23 2.42 29.53 -35.15
CA GLN A 23 3.44 28.52 -34.87
C GLN A 23 3.03 27.14 -35.41
N ARG A 24 3.81 26.61 -36.37
CA ARG A 24 3.58 25.25 -36.90
C ARG A 24 3.65 24.18 -35.79
N ALA A 25 4.59 24.30 -34.86
CA ALA A 25 4.75 23.34 -33.76
C ALA A 25 3.48 23.22 -32.92
N ASN A 26 2.83 24.35 -32.61
CA ASN A 26 1.57 24.39 -31.87
C ASN A 26 0.44 23.65 -32.59
N ARG A 27 0.27 23.91 -33.89
CA ARG A 27 -0.75 23.23 -34.71
C ARG A 27 -0.53 21.72 -34.78
N VAL A 28 0.73 21.27 -34.93
CA VAL A 28 1.08 19.84 -34.93
C VAL A 28 0.81 19.20 -33.56
N ALA A 29 1.24 19.85 -32.48
CA ALA A 29 1.02 19.37 -31.12
C ALA A 29 -0.47 19.28 -30.76
N ALA A 30 -1.28 20.27 -31.17
CA ALA A 30 -2.73 20.23 -30.97
C ALA A 30 -3.39 19.09 -31.75
N ASN A 31 -3.07 18.91 -33.04
CA ASN A 31 -3.64 17.81 -33.81
C ASN A 31 -3.32 16.45 -33.18
N ALA A 32 -2.09 16.23 -32.74
CA ALA A 32 -1.69 14.99 -32.09
C ALA A 32 -2.37 14.80 -30.72
N SER A 33 -2.36 15.84 -29.87
CA SER A 33 -2.89 15.76 -28.50
C SER A 33 -4.42 15.68 -28.47
N VAL A 34 -5.12 16.40 -29.34
CA VAL A 34 -6.59 16.31 -29.47
C VAL A 34 -7.02 14.93 -29.96
N ALA A 35 -6.28 14.34 -30.90
CA ALA A 35 -6.62 13.04 -31.45
C ALA A 35 -6.29 11.86 -30.50
N SER A 36 -5.28 12.00 -29.64
CA SER A 36 -4.69 10.85 -28.93
C SER A 36 -4.44 11.04 -27.42
N GLY A 37 -4.68 12.24 -26.88
CA GLY A 37 -4.32 12.63 -25.52
C GLY A 37 -2.87 13.10 -25.40
N VAL A 38 -2.61 13.95 -24.40
CA VAL A 38 -1.31 14.62 -24.20
C VAL A 38 -0.16 13.62 -24.00
N LEU A 39 -0.33 12.64 -23.12
CA LEU A 39 0.75 11.70 -22.78
C LEU A 39 1.15 10.81 -23.95
N LYS A 40 0.17 10.31 -24.72
CA LYS A 40 0.43 9.50 -25.92
C LYS A 40 1.09 10.34 -27.01
N ALA A 41 0.61 11.56 -27.25
CA ALA A 41 1.22 12.49 -28.21
C ALA A 41 2.66 12.88 -27.83
N ALA A 42 2.95 13.01 -26.53
CA ALA A 42 4.27 13.38 -26.02
C ALA A 42 5.24 12.19 -25.85
N THR A 43 4.80 10.96 -26.13
CA THR A 43 5.63 9.77 -25.95
C THR A 43 6.84 9.78 -26.89
N SER A 44 8.05 9.90 -26.33
CA SER A 44 9.29 9.91 -27.09
C SER A 44 9.74 8.50 -27.46
N TYR A 45 9.79 8.21 -28.76
CA TYR A 45 10.39 6.97 -29.26
C TYR A 45 11.87 6.82 -28.85
N GLN A 46 12.62 7.91 -28.81
CA GLN A 46 14.01 7.89 -28.33
C GLN A 46 14.08 7.54 -26.84
N GLY A 47 13.16 8.10 -26.04
CA GLY A 47 13.04 7.75 -24.62
C GLY A 47 12.73 6.27 -24.42
N GLN A 48 11.79 5.71 -25.18
CA GLN A 48 11.48 4.28 -25.12
C GLN A 48 12.69 3.39 -25.44
N ARG A 49 13.49 3.78 -26.45
CA ARG A 49 14.71 3.05 -26.81
C ARG A 49 15.84 3.20 -25.78
N ALA A 50 15.86 4.29 -25.03
CA ALA A 50 16.87 4.57 -24.01
C ALA A 50 16.60 3.88 -22.67
N LEU A 51 15.49 3.13 -22.54
CA LEU A 51 15.09 2.40 -21.33
C LEU A 51 15.27 0.88 -21.52
N PRO A 52 16.52 0.35 -21.45
CA PRO A 52 16.71 -1.09 -21.40
C PRO A 52 16.04 -1.64 -20.13
N ARG A 53 15.28 -2.73 -20.27
CA ARG A 53 14.63 -3.43 -19.15
C ARG A 53 15.41 -4.65 -18.67
N ASN A 54 16.71 -4.68 -18.96
CA ASN A 54 17.62 -5.72 -18.50
C ASN A 54 18.49 -5.11 -17.41
N PHE A 55 18.53 -5.75 -16.25
CA PHE A 55 19.25 -5.26 -15.07
C PHE A 55 20.36 -6.25 -14.69
N SER A 56 21.50 -5.75 -14.22
CA SER A 56 22.60 -6.61 -13.76
C SER A 56 22.32 -7.31 -12.43
N ILE A 57 21.34 -6.80 -11.67
CA ILE A 57 20.80 -7.39 -10.46
C ILE A 57 19.30 -7.53 -10.69
N GLU A 58 18.80 -8.76 -10.72
CA GLU A 58 17.40 -9.08 -10.96
C GLU A 58 16.96 -10.16 -9.97
N LEU A 59 15.90 -9.88 -9.22
CA LEU A 59 15.34 -10.81 -8.25
C LEU A 59 14.19 -11.57 -8.91
N LYS A 60 14.21 -12.90 -8.88
CA LYS A 60 13.10 -13.72 -9.40
C LYS A 60 11.89 -13.59 -8.48
N GLN A 61 10.78 -13.08 -9.01
CA GLN A 61 9.54 -12.86 -8.27
C GLN A 61 8.46 -13.88 -8.69
N GLY A 62 7.43 -14.00 -7.86
CA GLY A 62 6.22 -14.77 -8.17
C GLY A 62 5.31 -14.05 -9.18
N SER A 63 4.05 -14.47 -9.23
CA SER A 63 3.04 -13.85 -10.11
C SER A 63 2.78 -12.38 -9.76
N ILE A 64 2.38 -11.58 -10.75
CA ILE A 64 2.10 -10.14 -10.55
C ILE A 64 0.78 -9.97 -9.79
N THR A 65 0.81 -9.21 -8.69
CA THR A 65 -0.36 -8.83 -7.90
C THR A 65 -1.07 -7.59 -8.49
N ASN A 66 -2.38 -7.45 -8.29
CA ASN A 66 -3.14 -6.29 -8.79
C ASN A 66 -4.14 -5.74 -7.76
N GLN A 67 -3.92 -4.50 -7.30
CA GLN A 67 -4.78 -3.82 -6.34
C GLN A 67 -6.10 -3.30 -6.91
N GLN A 68 -6.22 -3.26 -8.25
CA GLN A 68 -7.40 -2.76 -8.98
C GLN A 68 -7.76 -1.31 -8.58
N HIS A 69 -9.04 -1.00 -8.39
CA HIS A 69 -9.56 0.31 -8.04
C HIS A 69 -9.59 0.51 -6.51
N SER A 70 -8.44 0.32 -5.87
CA SER A 70 -8.26 0.57 -4.44
C SER A 70 -6.91 1.24 -4.17
N GLY A 71 -6.80 1.99 -3.07
CA GLY A 71 -5.57 2.67 -2.65
C GLY A 71 -4.61 1.81 -1.83
N ARG A 72 -4.65 0.47 -1.98
CA ARG A 72 -3.92 -0.51 -1.15
C ARG A 72 -2.43 -0.70 -1.53
N CYS A 73 -1.85 0.18 -2.35
CA CYS A 73 -0.51 0.01 -2.91
C CYS A 73 0.57 -0.27 -1.86
N TRP A 74 0.49 0.37 -0.69
CA TRP A 74 1.40 0.18 0.43
C TRP A 74 1.34 -1.23 1.04
N MET A 75 0.14 -1.81 1.12
CA MET A 75 -0.04 -3.21 1.56
C MET A 75 0.52 -4.18 0.52
N PHE A 76 0.15 -4.00 -0.75
CA PHE A 76 0.66 -4.82 -1.84
C PHE A 76 2.19 -4.76 -1.92
N ALA A 77 2.80 -3.57 -1.85
CA ALA A 77 4.24 -3.41 -1.86
C ALA A 77 4.92 -4.11 -0.68
N SER A 78 4.40 -3.94 0.53
CA SER A 78 4.96 -4.56 1.75
C SER A 78 4.80 -6.09 1.74
N LEU A 79 3.65 -6.60 1.30
CA LEU A 79 3.42 -8.05 1.20
C LEU A 79 4.21 -8.67 0.05
N ASN A 80 4.48 -7.92 -1.03
CA ASN A 80 5.38 -8.32 -2.10
C ASN A 80 6.82 -8.53 -1.59
N THR A 81 7.31 -7.70 -0.67
CA THR A 81 8.64 -7.91 -0.06
C THR A 81 8.64 -9.13 0.86
N LEU A 82 7.60 -9.30 1.70
CA LEU A 82 7.53 -10.46 2.59
C LEU A 82 7.39 -11.79 1.83
N ARG A 83 6.62 -11.82 0.74
CA ARG A 83 6.34 -13.08 0.04
C ARG A 83 7.55 -13.56 -0.74
N TYR A 84 8.37 -12.63 -1.23
CA TYR A 84 9.67 -12.97 -1.82
C TYR A 84 10.48 -13.82 -0.84
N GLU A 85 10.68 -13.33 0.38
CA GLU A 85 11.45 -14.05 1.41
C GLU A 85 10.80 -15.38 1.82
N LEU A 86 9.48 -15.41 2.00
CA LEU A 86 8.73 -16.63 2.32
C LEU A 86 8.90 -17.69 1.22
N MET A 87 8.73 -17.31 -0.05
CA MET A 87 8.87 -18.22 -1.18
C MET A 87 10.27 -18.83 -1.24
N HIS A 88 11.32 -18.04 -0.99
CA HIS A 88 12.70 -18.54 -0.98
C HIS A 88 12.96 -19.49 0.19
N LYS A 89 12.53 -19.12 1.42
CA LYS A 89 12.73 -19.98 2.59
C LYS A 89 12.01 -21.32 2.48
N TRP A 90 10.80 -21.31 1.92
CA TRP A 90 9.94 -22.50 1.87
C TRP A 90 9.93 -23.18 0.49
N ASN A 91 10.79 -22.74 -0.43
CA ASN A 91 10.92 -23.28 -1.78
C ASN A 91 9.58 -23.34 -2.53
N LEU A 92 8.82 -22.24 -2.49
CA LEU A 92 7.53 -22.12 -3.18
C LEU A 92 7.71 -21.54 -4.57
N GLU A 93 6.95 -22.03 -5.54
CA GLU A 93 6.93 -21.47 -6.90
C GLU A 93 6.22 -20.12 -6.96
N ASP A 94 5.09 -20.02 -6.27
CA ASP A 94 4.30 -18.80 -6.16
C ASP A 94 3.56 -18.78 -4.83
N PHE A 95 3.29 -17.57 -4.34
CA PHE A 95 2.54 -17.33 -3.10
C PHE A 95 2.00 -15.89 -3.10
N GLU A 96 0.85 -15.68 -2.46
CA GLU A 96 0.29 -14.36 -2.21
C GLU A 96 -0.30 -14.32 -0.80
N PHE A 97 0.02 -13.27 -0.03
CA PHE A 97 -0.66 -12.98 1.22
C PHE A 97 -2.00 -12.32 0.95
N SER A 98 -2.96 -12.41 1.86
CA SER A 98 -4.18 -11.62 1.73
C SER A 98 -3.95 -10.16 2.08
N GLU A 99 -3.95 -9.28 1.08
CA GLU A 99 -4.01 -7.84 1.30
C GLU A 99 -5.35 -7.43 1.90
N SER A 100 -6.44 -8.11 1.52
CA SER A 100 -7.77 -7.88 2.06
C SER A 100 -7.86 -8.12 3.57
N TYR A 101 -7.10 -9.08 4.09
CA TYR A 101 -7.06 -9.37 5.52
C TYR A 101 -6.52 -8.18 6.32
N LEU A 102 -5.40 -7.60 5.86
CA LEU A 102 -4.87 -6.39 6.49
C LEU A 102 -5.76 -5.17 6.22
N PHE A 103 -6.37 -5.09 5.04
CA PHE A 103 -7.31 -4.02 4.70
C PHE A 103 -8.51 -3.96 5.64
N PHE A 104 -9.07 -5.12 6.02
CA PHE A 104 -10.13 -5.22 7.01
C PHE A 104 -9.72 -4.59 8.34
N TRP A 105 -8.59 -5.02 8.90
CA TRP A 105 -8.11 -4.53 10.19
C TRP A 105 -7.70 -3.06 10.15
N ASP A 106 -7.08 -2.61 9.06
CA ASP A 106 -6.71 -1.22 8.85
C ASP A 106 -7.93 -0.29 8.90
N LYS A 107 -9.10 -0.69 8.35
CA LYS A 107 -10.30 0.15 8.40
C LYS A 107 -10.83 0.34 9.81
N ILE A 108 -10.85 -0.73 10.59
CA ILE A 108 -11.33 -0.69 11.98
C ILE A 108 -10.36 0.11 12.84
N GLU A 109 -9.06 -0.10 12.66
CA GLU A 109 -8.04 0.60 13.41
C GLU A 109 -8.01 2.09 13.08
N LYS A 110 -8.01 2.45 11.79
CA LYS A 110 -8.11 3.86 11.38
C LYS A 110 -9.37 4.53 11.91
N ALA A 111 -10.51 3.85 11.91
CA ALA A 111 -11.73 4.38 12.52
C ALA A 111 -11.53 4.68 14.01
N ASN A 112 -10.91 3.77 14.76
CA ASN A 112 -10.59 3.96 16.17
C ASN A 112 -9.59 5.10 16.38
N ALA A 113 -8.49 5.14 15.61
CA ALA A 113 -7.50 6.23 15.67
C ALA A 113 -8.11 7.59 15.32
N TYR A 114 -8.98 7.65 14.31
CA TYR A 114 -9.73 8.86 13.98
C TYR A 114 -10.60 9.32 15.15
N LEU A 115 -11.38 8.45 15.77
CA LEU A 115 -12.22 8.85 16.90
C LEU A 115 -11.40 9.24 18.14
N GLU A 116 -10.25 8.60 18.39
CA GLU A 116 -9.30 9.07 19.41
C GLU A 116 -8.74 10.47 19.06
N ASN A 117 -8.45 10.74 17.80
CA ASN A 117 -8.02 12.06 17.35
C ASN A 117 -9.13 13.12 17.50
N VAL A 118 -10.41 12.74 17.31
CA VAL A 118 -11.56 13.59 17.63
C VAL A 118 -11.60 13.91 19.13
N LEU A 119 -11.44 12.90 19.99
CA LEU A 119 -11.38 13.09 21.45
C LEU A 119 -10.20 13.98 21.87
N ALA A 120 -9.05 13.82 21.22
CA ALA A 120 -7.85 14.63 21.48
C ALA A 120 -7.99 16.09 21.02
N THR A 121 -9.00 16.41 20.21
CA THR A 121 -9.20 17.73 19.61
C THR A 121 -10.58 18.32 19.90
N LEU A 122 -11.25 17.86 20.97
CA LEU A 122 -12.60 18.32 21.33
C LEU A 122 -12.69 19.85 21.47
N ASP A 123 -11.65 20.48 21.99
CA ASP A 123 -11.56 21.93 22.24
C ASP A 123 -11.15 22.77 21.00
N GLU A 124 -10.70 22.13 19.92
CA GLU A 124 -10.38 22.80 18.66
C GLU A 124 -11.67 23.23 17.92
N THR A 125 -11.66 24.33 17.17
CA THR A 125 -12.82 24.71 16.36
C THR A 125 -12.98 23.77 15.15
N LEU A 126 -14.20 23.67 14.61
CA LEU A 126 -14.49 22.81 13.45
C LEU A 126 -13.75 23.24 12.18
N ASP A 127 -13.43 24.53 12.05
CA ASP A 127 -12.66 25.14 10.97
C ASP A 127 -11.17 25.28 11.31
N SER A 128 -10.72 24.70 12.43
CA SER A 128 -9.30 24.63 12.74
C SER A 128 -8.61 23.75 11.70
N ARG A 129 -7.42 24.18 11.26
CA ARG A 129 -6.62 23.42 10.29
C ARG A 129 -6.28 22.00 10.79
N VAL A 130 -6.16 21.82 12.11
CA VAL A 130 -5.89 20.51 12.71
C VAL A 130 -7.10 19.60 12.58
N PHE A 131 -8.29 20.07 12.95
CA PHE A 131 -9.50 19.25 12.85
C PHE A 131 -9.89 18.99 11.40
N GLU A 132 -9.75 19.98 10.51
CA GLU A 132 -9.93 19.79 9.07
C GLU A 132 -9.03 18.67 8.52
N ASN A 133 -7.77 18.61 8.97
CA ASN A 133 -6.83 17.58 8.54
C ASN A 133 -7.22 16.18 9.06
N ILE A 134 -7.58 16.07 10.35
CA ILE A 134 -8.04 14.81 10.95
C ILE A 134 -9.33 14.31 10.25
N ASN A 135 -10.22 15.22 9.87
CA ASN A 135 -11.53 14.90 9.29
C ASN A 135 -11.53 14.72 7.75
N TYR A 136 -10.40 14.96 7.09
CA TYR A 136 -10.29 14.93 5.63
C TYR A 136 -10.59 13.55 5.06
N GLY A 137 -9.94 12.51 5.58
CA GLY A 137 -10.06 11.13 5.12
C GLY A 137 -9.91 10.12 6.27
N PRO A 138 -10.94 9.96 7.13
CA PRO A 138 -10.84 9.16 8.36
C PRO A 138 -10.31 7.73 8.15
N ILE A 139 -10.78 7.06 7.11
CA ILE A 139 -10.39 5.68 6.78
C ILE A 139 -9.95 5.51 5.32
N ASP A 140 -9.29 6.51 4.74
CA ASP A 140 -8.78 6.40 3.36
C ASP A 140 -7.86 5.17 3.21
N ASP A 141 -7.76 4.63 1.99
CA ASP A 141 -7.03 3.37 1.74
C ASP A 141 -5.53 3.46 1.98
N GLY A 142 -4.93 4.61 1.72
CA GLY A 142 -3.48 4.79 1.77
C GLY A 142 -2.89 4.59 3.17
N GLY A 143 -1.62 4.22 3.22
CA GLY A 143 -0.90 4.04 4.47
C GLY A 143 0.61 3.98 4.25
N TRP A 144 1.33 3.81 5.35
CA TRP A 144 2.78 3.86 5.39
C TRP A 144 3.36 2.56 5.95
N TRP A 145 4.67 2.37 5.83
CA TRP A 145 5.34 1.16 6.34
C TRP A 145 5.07 0.91 7.83
N GLN A 146 5.14 1.93 8.69
CA GLN A 146 4.90 1.73 10.13
C GLN A 146 3.47 1.25 10.41
N MET A 147 2.49 1.75 9.64
CA MET A 147 1.10 1.31 9.74
C MET A 147 0.95 -0.17 9.36
N PHE A 148 1.77 -0.65 8.42
CA PHE A 148 1.80 -2.05 8.00
C PHE A 148 2.39 -2.92 9.10
N VAL A 149 3.52 -2.49 9.67
CA VAL A 149 4.17 -3.13 10.83
C VAL A 149 3.20 -3.26 11.99
N ASN A 150 2.46 -2.19 12.32
CA ASN A 150 1.47 -2.20 13.39
C ASN A 150 0.41 -3.29 13.19
N LEU A 151 -0.12 -3.41 11.96
CA LEU A 151 -1.13 -4.41 11.63
C LEU A 151 -0.56 -5.84 11.67
N VAL A 152 0.64 -6.07 11.12
CA VAL A 152 1.29 -7.39 11.15
C VAL A 152 1.59 -7.82 12.58
N ASN A 153 2.08 -6.92 13.43
CA ASN A 153 2.37 -7.22 14.82
C ASN A 153 1.11 -7.57 15.62
N LYS A 154 -0.01 -6.89 15.36
CA LYS A 154 -1.26 -7.06 16.11
C LYS A 154 -2.13 -8.19 15.61
N TYR A 155 -2.20 -8.37 14.29
CA TYR A 155 -3.14 -9.29 13.63
C TYR A 155 -2.46 -10.43 12.88
N GLY A 156 -1.16 -10.36 12.62
CA GLY A 156 -0.47 -11.37 11.83
C GLY A 156 -0.82 -11.31 10.34
N LEU A 157 -0.71 -12.45 9.67
CA LEU A 157 -0.85 -12.56 8.23
C LEU A 157 -1.58 -13.85 7.86
N VAL A 158 -2.22 -13.86 6.70
CA VAL A 158 -2.88 -15.06 6.14
C VAL A 158 -2.55 -15.18 4.65
N PRO A 159 -2.56 -16.39 4.07
CA PRO A 159 -2.49 -16.56 2.62
C PRO A 159 -3.75 -16.03 1.95
N LYS A 160 -3.63 -15.55 0.70
CA LYS A 160 -4.76 -15.07 -0.12
C LYS A 160 -5.91 -16.08 -0.20
N SER A 161 -5.59 -17.37 -0.21
CA SER A 161 -6.59 -18.46 -0.25
C SER A 161 -7.44 -18.55 1.01
N ALA A 162 -6.95 -18.10 2.18
CA ALA A 162 -7.72 -18.12 3.42
C ALA A 162 -8.68 -16.93 3.55
N TYR A 163 -8.36 -15.81 2.89
CA TYR A 163 -9.20 -14.62 2.87
C TYR A 163 -9.05 -13.90 1.52
N PRO A 164 -9.85 -14.27 0.49
CA PRO A 164 -9.74 -13.72 -0.85
C PRO A 164 -10.30 -12.28 -0.91
N ASP A 165 -10.03 -11.59 -2.02
CA ASP A 165 -10.59 -10.25 -2.24
C ASP A 165 -12.12 -10.28 -2.42
N SER A 166 -12.81 -9.39 -1.70
CA SER A 166 -14.21 -9.07 -1.97
C SER A 166 -14.31 -8.02 -3.09
N GLN A 167 -15.52 -7.78 -3.61
CA GLN A 167 -15.74 -6.69 -4.57
C GLN A 167 -15.33 -5.32 -4.00
N ASN A 168 -15.65 -5.06 -2.72
CA ASN A 168 -15.28 -3.80 -2.08
C ASN A 168 -13.78 -3.69 -1.76
N ALA A 169 -13.03 -4.79 -1.82
CA ALA A 169 -11.58 -4.75 -1.69
C ALA A 169 -10.92 -4.31 -3.01
N ILE A 170 -11.49 -4.68 -4.16
CA ILE A 170 -10.97 -4.31 -5.49
C ILE A 170 -11.56 -3.02 -6.07
N ASP A 171 -12.66 -2.53 -5.49
CA ASP A 171 -13.28 -1.24 -5.77
C ASP A 171 -13.85 -0.65 -4.46
N SER A 172 -13.06 0.18 -3.78
CA SER A 172 -13.28 0.54 -2.37
C SER A 172 -14.06 1.83 -2.15
N ASP A 173 -14.31 2.63 -3.19
CA ASP A 173 -14.82 4.00 -3.08
C ASP A 173 -16.14 4.09 -2.29
N ALA A 174 -17.14 3.29 -2.68
CA ALA A 174 -18.44 3.31 -2.02
C ALA A 174 -18.35 2.87 -0.55
N PHE A 175 -17.60 1.80 -0.30
CA PHE A 175 -17.37 1.27 1.04
C PHE A 175 -16.72 2.31 1.96
N VAL A 176 -15.65 2.95 1.51
CA VAL A 176 -14.94 4.00 2.25
C VAL A 176 -15.84 5.22 2.47
N GLN A 177 -16.58 5.65 1.44
CA GLN A 177 -17.49 6.79 1.53
C GLN A 177 -18.53 6.63 2.65
N TYR A 178 -19.19 5.46 2.74
CA TYR A 178 -20.25 5.25 3.73
C TYR A 178 -19.72 5.16 5.16
N ILE A 179 -18.56 4.51 5.38
CA ILE A 179 -17.95 4.51 6.72
C ILE A 179 -17.47 5.91 7.09
N ASN A 180 -16.80 6.64 6.20
CA ASN A 180 -16.40 8.03 6.45
C ASN A 180 -17.61 8.92 6.80
N THR A 181 -18.76 8.69 6.18
CA THR A 181 -20.01 9.41 6.52
C THR A 181 -20.45 9.12 7.95
N LYS A 182 -20.47 7.85 8.37
CA LYS A 182 -20.82 7.48 9.75
C LYS A 182 -19.80 7.98 10.77
N LEU A 183 -18.50 7.93 10.46
CA LEU A 183 -17.45 8.45 11.33
C LEU A 183 -17.58 9.96 11.56
N ARG A 184 -18.00 10.71 10.55
CA ARG A 184 -18.27 12.15 10.69
C ARG A 184 -19.49 12.44 11.55
N GLU A 185 -20.53 11.62 11.46
CA GLU A 185 -21.68 11.67 12.36
C GLU A 185 -21.26 11.41 13.81
N PHE A 186 -20.52 10.32 14.07
CA PHE A 186 -20.00 10.00 15.40
C PHE A 186 -19.10 11.11 15.97
N ALA A 187 -18.25 11.71 15.14
CA ALA A 187 -17.43 12.83 15.58
C ALA A 187 -18.26 14.06 15.95
N ALA A 188 -19.35 14.35 15.22
CA ALA A 188 -20.27 15.43 15.57
C ALA A 188 -20.98 15.15 16.90
N GLU A 189 -21.44 13.91 17.11
CA GLU A 189 -22.10 13.48 18.34
C GLU A 189 -21.16 13.55 19.56
N LEU A 190 -19.93 13.05 19.44
CA LEU A 190 -18.91 13.13 20.50
C LEU A 190 -18.61 14.58 20.90
N ARG A 191 -18.44 15.46 19.90
CA ARG A 191 -18.15 16.87 20.15
C ARG A 191 -19.33 17.62 20.76
N GLU A 192 -20.56 17.29 20.36
CA GLU A 192 -21.77 17.86 20.94
C GLU A 192 -21.98 17.38 22.38
N ALA A 193 -21.77 16.09 22.66
CA ALA A 193 -21.80 15.55 24.01
C ALA A 193 -20.76 16.22 24.92
N HIS A 194 -19.52 16.42 24.44
CA HIS A 194 -18.49 17.18 25.17
C HIS A 194 -18.94 18.60 25.51
N LYS A 195 -19.53 19.33 24.56
CA LYS A 195 -20.08 20.68 24.81
C LYS A 195 -21.19 20.67 25.86
N ASN A 196 -21.97 19.60 25.92
CA ASN A 196 -23.03 19.41 26.91
C ASN A 196 -22.53 18.87 28.26
N GLY A 197 -21.22 18.75 28.45
CA GLY A 197 -20.58 18.41 29.72
C GLY A 197 -20.42 16.92 29.99
N THR A 198 -20.59 16.06 28.97
CA THR A 198 -20.30 14.62 29.06
C THR A 198 -18.82 14.39 29.36
N SER A 199 -18.53 13.46 30.28
CA SER A 199 -17.15 13.14 30.69
C SER A 199 -16.39 12.39 29.59
N ILE A 200 -15.05 12.46 29.63
CA ILE A 200 -14.20 11.75 28.65
C ILE A 200 -14.40 10.22 28.73
N GLU A 201 -14.71 9.69 29.91
CA GLU A 201 -15.03 8.29 30.14
C GLU A 201 -16.31 7.88 29.39
N GLU A 202 -17.38 8.67 29.52
CA GLU A 202 -18.65 8.42 28.81
C GLU A 202 -18.50 8.60 27.29
N LEU A 203 -17.69 9.57 26.83
CA LEU A 203 -17.37 9.72 25.41
C LEU A 203 -16.62 8.51 24.84
N ARG A 204 -15.75 7.87 25.64
CA ARG A 204 -15.09 6.62 25.23
C ARG A 204 -16.06 5.45 25.15
N GLU A 205 -17.08 5.41 26.01
CA GLU A 205 -18.15 4.41 25.89
C GLU A 205 -18.98 4.62 24.62
N MET A 206 -19.27 5.88 24.24
CA MET A 206 -19.87 6.20 22.94
C MET A 206 -19.01 5.68 21.79
N LYS A 207 -17.72 6.01 21.80
CA LYS A 207 -16.75 5.53 20.80
C LYS A 207 -16.76 4.02 20.62
N ILE A 208 -16.83 3.26 21.73
CA ILE A 208 -16.85 1.78 21.68
C ILE A 208 -18.10 1.28 20.94
N ARG A 209 -19.28 1.86 21.20
CA ARG A 209 -20.52 1.52 20.48
C ARG A 209 -20.46 1.89 19.00
N ASP A 210 -19.82 3.02 18.68
CA ASP A 210 -19.64 3.48 17.31
C ASP A 210 -18.73 2.54 16.52
N LEU A 211 -17.65 2.05 17.16
CA LEU A 211 -16.76 1.06 16.57
C LEU A 211 -17.44 -0.29 16.30
N GLU A 212 -18.42 -0.71 17.09
CA GLU A 212 -19.24 -1.88 16.78
C GLU A 212 -20.00 -1.69 15.46
N THR A 213 -20.51 -0.48 15.21
CA THR A 213 -21.17 -0.14 13.94
C THR A 213 -20.18 -0.17 12.78
N VAL A 214 -18.96 0.37 12.96
CA VAL A 214 -17.90 0.31 11.95
C VAL A 214 -17.51 -1.13 11.64
N TYR A 215 -17.33 -1.98 12.66
CA TYR A 215 -17.03 -3.40 12.49
C TYR A 215 -18.12 -4.08 11.66
N ARG A 216 -19.40 -3.87 12.00
CA ARG A 216 -20.53 -4.44 11.25
C ARG A 216 -20.53 -4.01 9.79
N MET A 217 -20.28 -2.73 9.50
CA MET A 217 -20.20 -2.24 8.12
C MET A 217 -19.02 -2.86 7.36
N THR A 218 -17.87 -3.00 8.02
CA THR A 218 -16.65 -3.59 7.46
C THR A 218 -16.83 -5.08 7.16
N ALA A 219 -17.40 -5.84 8.10
CA ALA A 219 -17.72 -7.25 7.94
C ALA A 219 -18.74 -7.51 6.83
N ILE A 220 -19.77 -6.67 6.68
CA ILE A 220 -20.72 -6.75 5.56
C ILE A 220 -20.01 -6.54 4.21
N ALA A 221 -19.07 -5.59 4.14
CA ALA A 221 -18.42 -5.22 2.88
C ALA A 221 -17.28 -6.18 2.47
N LEU A 222 -16.52 -6.70 3.43
CA LEU A 222 -15.29 -7.45 3.19
C LEU A 222 -15.39 -8.93 3.59
N GLY A 223 -16.39 -9.30 4.40
CA GLY A 223 -16.47 -10.61 5.06
C GLY A 223 -15.68 -10.63 6.37
N GLU A 224 -16.03 -11.51 7.31
CA GLU A 224 -15.28 -11.63 8.56
C GLU A 224 -13.94 -12.36 8.35
N PRO A 225 -12.83 -11.85 8.90
CA PRO A 225 -11.53 -12.51 8.80
C PRO A 225 -11.50 -13.83 9.60
N PRO A 226 -10.77 -14.86 9.14
CA PRO A 226 -10.68 -16.12 9.85
C PRO A 226 -9.84 -15.99 11.13
N GLU A 227 -10.34 -16.54 12.24
CA GLU A 227 -9.54 -16.72 13.47
C GLU A 227 -8.47 -17.80 13.28
N ARG A 228 -8.78 -18.83 12.49
CA ARG A 228 -7.90 -19.96 12.17
C ARG A 228 -8.14 -20.41 10.74
N PHE A 229 -7.10 -20.93 10.09
CA PHE A 229 -7.18 -21.44 8.72
C PHE A 229 -6.20 -22.60 8.50
N ASP A 230 -6.40 -23.33 7.41
CA ASP A 230 -5.47 -24.36 6.96
C ASP A 230 -4.51 -23.76 5.93
N PHE A 231 -3.21 -23.94 6.14
CA PHE A 231 -2.18 -23.55 5.18
C PHE A 231 -1.64 -24.80 4.48
N ILE A 232 -1.92 -24.86 3.18
CA ILE A 232 -1.50 -25.96 2.31
C ILE A 232 -0.75 -25.37 1.13
N ALA A 233 0.54 -25.71 0.98
CA ALA A 233 1.39 -25.22 -0.10
C ALA A 233 2.33 -26.31 -0.60
N ARG A 234 2.46 -26.45 -1.92
CA ARG A 234 3.42 -27.37 -2.53
C ARG A 234 4.77 -26.70 -2.68
N THR A 235 5.83 -27.39 -2.32
CA THR A 235 7.20 -26.93 -2.56
C THR A 235 7.68 -27.42 -3.93
N LYS A 236 8.68 -26.77 -4.50
CA LYS A 236 9.38 -27.28 -5.69
C LYS A 236 10.10 -28.60 -5.36
N ASP A 237 10.37 -29.40 -6.39
CA ASP A 237 11.15 -30.64 -6.26
C ASP A 237 12.63 -30.34 -5.97
N ASP A 238 13.34 -31.31 -5.37
CA ASP A 238 14.76 -31.14 -5.02
C ASP A 238 15.68 -31.00 -6.25
N ASP A 239 15.26 -31.45 -7.44
CA ASP A 239 16.04 -31.29 -8.67
C ASP A 239 16.12 -29.83 -9.14
N ASP A 240 15.12 -29.00 -8.82
CA ASP A 240 15.14 -27.55 -9.12
C ASP A 240 16.10 -26.77 -8.21
N LYS A 241 16.63 -27.36 -7.13
CA LYS A 241 17.61 -26.71 -6.24
C LYS A 241 19.02 -26.64 -6.85
N LYS A 242 19.31 -27.43 -7.89
CA LYS A 242 20.63 -27.40 -8.56
C LYS A 242 20.78 -26.19 -9.49
N ASP A 243 19.69 -25.76 -10.13
CA ASP A 243 19.73 -24.69 -11.13
C ASP A 243 19.93 -23.28 -10.53
N GLU A 244 19.77 -23.10 -9.21
CA GLU A 244 20.07 -21.82 -8.53
C GLU A 244 21.49 -21.74 -7.95
N LYS A 245 22.26 -22.84 -7.92
CA LYS A 245 23.63 -22.84 -7.36
C LYS A 245 24.75 -22.78 -8.40
N ASP A 246 24.44 -22.89 -9.69
CA ASP A 246 25.45 -23.07 -10.74
C ASP A 246 25.63 -21.90 -11.73
N ASP A 247 25.25 -20.66 -11.36
CA ASP A 247 25.62 -19.45 -12.14
C ASP A 247 27.11 -19.05 -12.00
N LYS A 248 27.97 -19.97 -11.55
CA LYS A 248 29.43 -19.89 -11.64
C LYS A 248 30.05 -21.21 -12.08
N LYS A 249 29.84 -21.62 -13.33
CA LYS A 249 30.89 -22.21 -14.19
C LYS A 249 30.43 -22.41 -15.62
N ASN A 250 31.21 -21.83 -16.54
CA ASN A 250 31.14 -22.11 -17.97
C ASN A 250 31.68 -23.52 -18.27
N GLU A 251 31.02 -24.15 -19.25
CA GLU A 251 31.50 -25.21 -20.15
C GLU A 251 31.95 -26.56 -19.56
N ALA A 252 31.06 -27.54 -19.61
CA ALA A 252 31.28 -28.80 -20.33
C ALA A 252 29.95 -29.59 -20.42
N LYS A 253 29.69 -30.16 -21.59
CA LYS A 253 28.58 -31.09 -21.84
C LYS A 253 28.70 -32.31 -20.92
N GLU A 254 27.59 -32.66 -20.26
CA GLU A 254 27.30 -34.04 -19.89
C GLU A 254 25.78 -34.28 -20.01
N ASP A 255 25.42 -35.09 -21.01
CA ASP A 255 24.14 -35.76 -21.09
C ASP A 255 24.07 -36.74 -19.91
N ASP A 256 23.28 -36.44 -18.87
CA ASP A 256 22.97 -37.45 -17.87
C ASP A 256 21.53 -37.36 -17.34
N LYS A 257 20.76 -38.36 -17.74
CA LYS A 257 19.59 -38.98 -17.10
C LYS A 257 18.47 -38.05 -16.61
N LYS A 258 17.53 -37.78 -17.54
CA LYS A 258 16.13 -37.63 -17.16
C LYS A 258 15.62 -38.96 -16.62
N ASP A 259 15.35 -38.99 -15.32
CA ASP A 259 14.74 -40.11 -14.63
C ASP A 259 13.45 -40.57 -15.32
N ASP A 260 13.43 -41.86 -15.63
CA ASP A 260 12.34 -42.61 -16.24
C ASP A 260 11.27 -42.92 -15.17
N LYS A 261 10.73 -41.88 -14.51
CA LYS A 261 9.59 -42.03 -13.61
C LYS A 261 8.32 -42.26 -14.44
N PRO A 262 7.52 -43.31 -14.17
CA PRO A 262 6.26 -43.50 -14.87
C PRO A 262 5.37 -42.27 -14.66
N LYS A 263 4.85 -41.70 -15.75
CA LYS A 263 3.92 -40.56 -15.70
C LYS A 263 2.58 -41.00 -15.12
N THR A 264 2.51 -41.10 -13.79
CA THR A 264 1.30 -41.45 -13.02
C THR A 264 0.22 -40.37 -13.10
N GLY A 265 0.55 -39.17 -13.61
CA GLY A 265 -0.31 -37.99 -13.60
C GLY A 265 -0.50 -37.37 -12.21
N LYS A 266 0.19 -37.89 -11.19
CA LYS A 266 0.13 -37.38 -9.81
C LYS A 266 1.22 -36.35 -9.57
N ASP A 267 0.85 -35.26 -8.89
CA ASP A 267 1.79 -34.28 -8.36
C ASP A 267 2.28 -34.77 -6.99
N ASP A 268 3.41 -35.46 -7.01
CA ASP A 268 4.06 -36.09 -5.85
C ASP A 268 5.02 -35.12 -5.11
N ARG A 269 5.02 -33.82 -5.47
CA ARG A 269 5.85 -32.80 -4.81
C ARG A 269 5.55 -32.73 -3.31
N PRO A 270 6.57 -32.47 -2.46
CA PRO A 270 6.35 -32.27 -1.03
C PRO A 270 5.35 -31.14 -0.78
N MET A 271 4.55 -31.28 0.28
CA MET A 271 3.51 -30.33 0.61
C MET A 271 3.59 -29.94 2.09
N ILE A 272 3.68 -28.64 2.33
CA ILE A 272 3.45 -28.03 3.64
C ILE A 272 1.96 -28.18 3.95
N ARG A 273 1.66 -28.70 5.15
CA ARG A 273 0.30 -28.87 5.64
C ARG A 273 0.26 -28.43 7.10
N GLU A 274 -0.43 -27.35 7.35
CA GLU A 274 -0.71 -26.83 8.67
C GLU A 274 -2.21 -26.65 8.81
N TYR A 275 -2.78 -27.14 9.92
CA TYR A 275 -4.23 -27.13 10.11
C TYR A 275 -4.59 -26.25 11.31
N GLY A 276 -5.60 -25.39 11.13
CA GLY A 276 -6.10 -24.52 12.19
C GLY A 276 -5.05 -23.57 12.79
N ILE A 277 -4.11 -23.08 11.98
CA ILE A 277 -3.14 -22.08 12.43
C ILE A 277 -3.81 -20.71 12.55
N THR A 278 -3.44 -19.94 13.56
CA THR A 278 -3.87 -18.53 13.67
C THR A 278 -3.03 -17.63 12.76
N PRO A 279 -3.54 -16.45 12.36
CA PRO A 279 -2.78 -15.48 11.58
C PRO A 279 -1.44 -15.05 12.20
N LEU A 280 -1.38 -14.90 13.53
CA LEU A 280 -0.16 -14.56 14.27
C LEU A 280 0.85 -15.71 14.28
N GLU A 281 0.40 -16.94 14.51
CA GLU A 281 1.25 -18.12 14.43
C GLU A 281 1.80 -18.30 13.01
N PHE A 282 0.97 -18.06 11.98
CA PHE A 282 1.40 -18.14 10.59
C PHE A 282 2.49 -17.13 10.26
N ALA A 283 2.27 -15.85 10.62
CA ALA A 283 3.27 -14.80 10.44
C ALA A 283 4.59 -15.19 11.12
N LYS A 284 4.54 -15.57 12.39
CA LYS A 284 5.71 -15.96 13.19
C LYS A 284 6.45 -17.19 12.63
N LYS A 285 5.73 -18.18 12.12
CA LYS A 285 6.31 -19.45 11.66
C LYS A 285 6.85 -19.35 10.24
N TYR A 286 6.09 -18.76 9.33
CA TYR A 286 6.36 -18.84 7.90
C TYR A 286 7.04 -17.60 7.33
N VAL A 287 6.94 -16.43 7.95
CA VAL A 287 7.67 -15.23 7.50
C VAL A 287 9.08 -15.21 8.11
N PRO A 288 10.15 -15.24 7.29
CA PRO A 288 11.53 -15.31 7.79
C PRO A 288 12.13 -14.01 8.31
N ILE A 289 11.46 -12.89 8.09
CA ILE A 289 11.97 -11.56 8.42
C ILE A 289 11.09 -10.90 9.47
N ASP A 290 11.74 -10.16 10.38
CA ASP A 290 11.03 -9.34 11.34
C ASP A 290 10.71 -7.98 10.71
N VAL A 291 9.43 -7.64 10.61
CA VAL A 291 8.97 -6.36 10.06
C VAL A 291 9.45 -5.16 10.89
N ASN A 292 9.87 -5.39 12.14
CA ASN A 292 10.40 -4.36 13.04
C ASN A 292 11.88 -4.03 12.79
N ASP A 293 12.61 -4.81 11.99
CA ASP A 293 14.03 -4.57 11.66
C ASP A 293 14.21 -3.49 10.59
N PHE A 294 13.12 -2.98 10.02
CA PHE A 294 13.14 -2.01 8.93
C PHE A 294 12.94 -0.57 9.42
N VAL A 295 13.62 0.36 8.76
CA VAL A 295 13.49 1.80 9.00
C VAL A 295 12.99 2.52 7.74
N SER A 296 12.15 3.52 7.91
CA SER A 296 11.65 4.33 6.80
C SER A 296 12.61 5.48 6.49
N LEU A 297 13.20 5.45 5.29
CA LEU A 297 13.99 6.56 4.74
C LEU A 297 13.12 7.44 3.86
N CYS A 298 13.36 8.75 3.87
CA CYS A 298 12.79 9.67 2.89
C CYS A 298 13.87 10.59 2.31
N ASN A 299 13.58 11.19 1.16
CA ASN A 299 14.36 12.30 0.61
C ASN A 299 13.44 13.50 0.40
N SER A 300 13.48 14.42 1.34
CA SER A 300 12.74 15.68 1.31
C SER A 300 13.75 16.84 1.29
N PRO A 301 14.11 17.36 0.10
CA PRO A 301 15.12 18.41 -0.04
C PRO A 301 14.53 19.81 0.22
N MET A 302 13.76 19.97 1.31
CA MET A 302 13.16 21.26 1.66
C MET A 302 13.97 21.95 2.76
N GLU A 303 13.99 23.27 2.75
CA GLU A 303 14.71 24.07 3.75
C GLU A 303 14.28 23.74 5.19
N HIS A 304 12.99 23.50 5.40
CA HIS A 304 12.40 23.20 6.71
C HIS A 304 12.55 21.72 7.13
N THR A 305 13.04 20.84 6.25
CA THR A 305 13.33 19.43 6.54
C THR A 305 14.81 19.12 6.29
N PRO A 306 15.76 19.69 7.06
CA PRO A 306 17.18 19.34 6.91
C PRO A 306 17.43 17.83 7.04
N PHE A 307 18.35 17.31 6.22
CA PHE A 307 18.76 15.91 6.22
C PHE A 307 19.43 15.48 7.54
N ASN A 308 19.56 14.17 7.73
CA ASN A 308 20.11 13.49 8.91
C ASN A 308 19.34 13.80 10.21
N LYS A 309 18.02 13.95 10.07
CA LYS A 309 17.09 14.10 11.18
C LYS A 309 15.95 13.12 11.05
N LEU A 310 15.41 12.73 12.20
CA LEU A 310 14.17 11.98 12.31
C LEU A 310 13.01 12.98 12.33
N TYR A 311 12.00 12.71 11.52
CA TYR A 311 10.75 13.47 11.47
C TYR A 311 9.60 12.55 11.85
N GLN A 312 8.61 13.10 12.52
CA GLN A 312 7.37 12.41 12.87
C GLN A 312 6.17 13.19 12.32
N LEU A 313 5.22 12.49 11.73
CA LEU A 313 3.96 13.08 11.27
C LEU A 313 2.86 12.84 12.29
N LYS A 314 2.36 13.90 12.94
CA LYS A 314 1.27 13.79 13.92
C LYS A 314 -0.02 13.31 13.25
N TYR A 315 -0.83 12.55 14.00
CA TYR A 315 -2.15 12.06 13.59
C TYR A 315 -2.11 11.15 12.35
N THR A 316 -1.06 10.33 12.22
CA THR A 316 -0.87 9.44 11.05
C THR A 316 -0.90 7.95 11.37
N THR A 317 -0.93 7.57 12.65
CA THR A 317 -1.08 6.16 13.01
C THR A 317 -2.46 5.62 12.66
N ASN A 318 -2.51 4.35 12.24
CA ASN A 318 -3.76 3.59 12.17
C ASN A 318 -4.11 2.91 13.49
N VAL A 319 -3.14 2.45 14.27
CA VAL A 319 -3.37 1.74 15.53
C VAL A 319 -3.12 2.70 16.69
N ALA A 320 -4.18 3.12 17.38
CA ALA A 320 -4.17 4.25 18.31
C ALA A 320 -3.13 4.14 19.45
N GLU A 321 -2.81 2.93 19.90
CA GLU A 321 -1.82 2.69 20.96
C GLU A 321 -0.36 2.69 20.47
N THR A 322 -0.12 2.85 19.17
CA THR A 322 1.22 2.80 18.57
C THR A 322 1.78 4.19 18.29
N LYS A 323 3.07 4.26 17.97
CA LYS A 323 3.72 5.51 17.59
C LYS A 323 3.22 5.99 16.22
N GLU A 324 3.28 7.30 16.07
CA GLU A 324 3.07 7.99 14.80
C GLU A 324 4.16 7.63 13.78
N MET A 325 3.89 7.91 12.50
CA MET A 325 4.82 7.63 11.42
C MET A 325 6.11 8.44 11.55
N GLU A 326 7.25 7.73 11.53
CA GLU A 326 8.59 8.33 11.58
C GLU A 326 9.37 8.10 10.28
N PHE A 327 10.16 9.09 9.86
CA PHE A 327 11.05 8.99 8.70
C PHE A 327 12.41 9.60 8.99
N ALA A 328 13.47 8.91 8.63
CA ALA A 328 14.81 9.49 8.57
C ALA A 328 15.00 10.18 7.22
N ASN A 329 15.10 11.52 7.24
CA ASN A 329 15.33 12.27 6.00
C ASN A 329 16.82 12.23 5.63
N VAL A 330 17.14 11.69 4.46
CA VAL A 330 18.52 11.49 4.02
C VAL A 330 18.75 12.08 2.64
N ALA A 331 20.01 12.41 2.33
CA ALA A 331 20.39 12.85 0.99
C ALA A 331 20.10 11.75 -0.05
N LEU A 332 19.79 12.14 -1.29
CA LEU A 332 19.36 11.22 -2.35
C LEU A 332 20.42 10.13 -2.63
N GLU A 333 21.70 10.45 -2.51
CA GLU A 333 22.77 9.47 -2.70
C GLU A 333 22.79 8.39 -1.61
N VAL A 334 22.48 8.76 -0.36
CA VAL A 334 22.34 7.79 0.75
C VAL A 334 21.12 6.92 0.51
N PHE A 335 19.99 7.52 0.10
CA PHE A 335 18.76 6.80 -0.22
C PHE A 335 18.99 5.76 -1.33
N ARG A 336 19.62 6.18 -2.45
CA ARG A 336 19.93 5.29 -3.58
C ARG A 336 20.90 4.18 -3.17
N LYS A 337 21.93 4.52 -2.40
CA LYS A 337 22.90 3.54 -1.92
C LYS A 337 22.23 2.47 -1.05
N ALA A 338 21.35 2.86 -0.12
CA ALA A 338 20.61 1.92 0.72
C ALA A 338 19.76 0.95 -0.12
N ALA A 339 19.04 1.46 -1.12
CA ALA A 339 18.24 0.61 -2.01
C ALA A 339 19.11 -0.38 -2.82
N VAL A 340 20.24 0.08 -3.36
CA VAL A 340 21.17 -0.79 -4.11
C VAL A 340 21.85 -1.82 -3.21
N ASP A 341 22.22 -1.44 -2.00
CA ASP A 341 22.84 -2.36 -1.04
C ASP A 341 21.85 -3.44 -0.57
N GLN A 342 20.55 -3.13 -0.47
CA GLN A 342 19.52 -4.11 -0.10
C GLN A 342 19.18 -5.07 -1.25
N LEU A 343 19.39 -4.69 -2.51
CA LEU A 343 19.19 -5.56 -3.67
C LEU A 343 20.34 -6.55 -3.90
N LYS A 344 21.51 -6.30 -3.32
CA LYS A 344 22.72 -7.14 -3.45
C LYS A 344 22.78 -8.16 -2.33
#